data_AF-A0AAE3GQ24-F1
#
_entry.id   AF-A0AAE3GQ24-F1
#
_cell.length_a   1.000
_cell.length_b   1.000
_cell.length_c   1.000
_cell.angle_alpha   90.00
_cell.angle_beta   90.00
_cell.angle_gamma   90.00
#
_symmetry.space_group_name_H-M   'P 1'
#
loop_
_entity.id
_entity.type
_entity.pdbx_description
1 polymer ?
#
loop_
_entity_poly.entity_id
_entity_poly.type
_entity_poly.pdbx_seq_one_letter_code
_entity_poly.pdbx_strand_id
1 'polypeptide(L)' 'MQITIQLPDELEQHLARCANQLNISLENFILESLEQLTQSSKTKVSEWSDAILSYTGTPDFPAFELYREDLLPPPEMELF' A
#
# COMPACT_ATOMS: atom_id res chain seq x y z
N MET A 1 -7.51 -18.02 -13.10
CA MET A 1 -7.25 -18.65 -11.79
C MET A 1 -8.61 -18.93 -11.16
N GLN A 2 -8.84 -20.11 -10.59
CA GLN A 2 -10.13 -20.46 -9.97
C GLN A 2 -9.92 -20.60 -8.47
N ILE A 3 -10.74 -19.92 -7.67
CA ILE A 3 -10.71 -19.97 -6.21
C ILE A 3 -11.99 -20.64 -5.75
N THR A 4 -11.87 -21.67 -4.92
CA THR A 4 -13.02 -22.35 -4.31
C THR A 4 -13.08 -21.97 -2.84
N ILE A 5 -14.21 -21.41 -2.41
CA ILE A 5 -14.44 -20.98 -1.03
C ILE A 5 -15.58 -21.82 -0.49
N GLN A 6 -15.36 -22.49 0.65
CA GLN A 6 -16.42 -23.18 1.37
C GLN A 6 -17.06 -22.19 2.34
N LEU A 7 -18.36 -21.95 2.18
CA LEU A 7 -19.10 -21.00 3.00
C LEU A 7 -20.06 -21.77 3.92
N PRO A 8 -20.33 -21.27 5.13
CA PRO A 8 -21.43 -21.77 5.96
C PRO A 8 -22.78 -21.54 5.25
N ASP A 9 -23.72 -22.47 5.39
CA ASP A 9 -25.03 -22.45 4.70
C ASP A 9 -25.79 -21.12 4.90
N GLU A 10 -25.75 -20.58 6.13
CA GLU A 10 -26.41 -19.31 6.46
C GLU A 10 -25.82 -18.12 5.67
N LEU A 11 -24.50 -18.10 5.52
CA LEU A 11 -23.81 -17.04 4.80
C LEU A 11 -24.04 -17.16 3.30
N GLU A 12 -24.02 -18.38 2.75
CA GLU A 12 -24.33 -18.62 1.34
C GLU A 12 -25.74 -18.16 0.99
N GLN A 13 -26.74 -18.54 1.78
CA GLN A 13 -28.13 -18.12 1.57
C GLN A 13 -28.28 -16.60 1.66
N HIS A 14 -27.58 -15.97 2.60
CA HIS A 14 -27.60 -14.52 2.74
C HIS A 14 -27.02 -13.83 1.50
N LEU A 15 -25.84 -14.26 1.04
CA LEU A 15 -25.19 -13.71 -0.16
C LEU A 15 -26.05 -13.94 -1.42
N ALA A 16 -26.64 -15.13 -1.57
CA ALA A 16 -27.54 -15.44 -2.69
C ALA A 16 -28.79 -14.54 -2.68
N ARG A 17 -29.35 -14.26 -1.51
CA ARG A 17 -30.47 -13.32 -1.39
C ARG A 17 -30.06 -11.91 -1.80
N CYS A 18 -28.90 -11.43 -1.35
CA CYS A 18 -28.39 -10.10 -1.72
C CYS A 18 -28.11 -9.99 -3.23
N ALA A 19 -27.50 -11.01 -3.83
CA ALA A 19 -27.26 -11.06 -5.27
C ALA A 19 -28.58 -11.02 -6.08
N ASN A 20 -29.58 -11.79 -5.64
CA ASN A 20 -30.92 -11.78 -6.24
C ASN A 20 -31.61 -10.41 -6.12
N GLN A 21 -31.48 -9.71 -4.99
CA GLN A 21 -32.03 -8.36 -4.82
C GLN A 21 -31.39 -7.34 -5.78
N LEU A 22 -30.11 -7.52 -6.09
CA LEU A 22 -29.37 -6.69 -7.04
C LEU A 22 -29.50 -7.18 -8.49
N ASN A 23 -30.23 -8.28 -8.72
CA ASN A 23 -30.43 -8.92 -10.01
C ASN A 23 -29.11 -9.28 -10.73
N ILE A 24 -28.12 -9.73 -9.97
CA ILE A 24 -26.81 -10.17 -10.46
C ILE A 24 -26.51 -11.60 -9.98
N SER A 25 -25.56 -12.27 -10.64
CA SER A 25 -25.10 -13.58 -10.19
C SER A 25 -24.37 -13.48 -8.85
N LEU A 26 -24.45 -14.54 -8.05
CA LEU A 26 -23.72 -14.64 -6.79
C LEU A 26 -22.21 -14.44 -6.99
N GLU A 27 -21.66 -14.99 -8.07
CA GLU A 27 -20.24 -14.84 -8.42
C GLU A 27 -19.88 -13.37 -8.67
N ASN A 28 -20.68 -12.64 -9.47
CA ASN A 28 -20.44 -11.23 -9.72
C ASN A 28 -20.55 -10.40 -8.43
N PHE A 29 -21.55 -10.70 -7.60
CA PHE A 29 -21.71 -10.02 -6.32
C PHE A 29 -20.49 -10.21 -5.40
N ILE A 30 -19.93 -11.42 -5.35
CA ILE A 30 -18.71 -11.71 -4.58
C ILE A 30 -17.51 -10.97 -5.17
N LEU A 31 -17.35 -10.96 -6.50
CA LEU A 31 -16.25 -10.29 -7.17
C LEU A 31 -16.28 -8.77 -6.96
N GLU A 32 -17.44 -8.13 -7.16
CA GLU A 32 -17.60 -6.69 -6.93
C GLU A 32 -17.34 -6.32 -5.46
N SER A 33 -17.82 -7.14 -4.52
CA SER A 33 -17.57 -6.93 -3.09
C SER A 33 -16.07 -7.02 -2.75
N LEU A 34 -15.36 -7.99 -3.34
CA LEU A 34 -13.90 -8.13 -3.18
C LEU A 34 -13.15 -6.97 -3.84
N GLU A 35 -13.59 -6.51 -5.00
CA GLU A 35 -13.00 -5.35 -5.66
C GLU A 35 -13.15 -4.09 -4.81
N GLN A 36 -14.34 -3.83 -4.25
CA GLN A 36 -14.55 -2.68 -3.37
C GLN A 36 -13.70 -2.75 -2.09
N LEU A 37 -13.54 -3.94 -1.50
CA LEU A 37 -12.67 -4.13 -0.34
C LEU A 37 -11.21 -3.86 -0.68
N THR A 38 -10.72 -4.33 -1.82
CA THR A 38 -9.35 -4.08 -2.24
C THR A 38 -9.10 -2.62 -2.60
N GLN A 39 -10.06 -1.95 -3.27
CA GLN A 39 -9.97 -0.52 -3.58
C GLN A 39 -10.01 0.36 -2.32
N SER A 40 -10.89 0.06 -1.35
CA SER A 40 -10.97 0.79 -0.08
C SER A 40 -9.76 0.53 0.84
N SER A 41 -9.12 -0.64 0.73
CA SER A 41 -7.85 -0.93 1.42
C SER A 41 -6.65 -0.18 0.83
N LYS A 42 -6.69 0.15 -0.46
CA LYS A 42 -5.62 0.88 -1.15
C LYS A 42 -5.45 2.30 -0.62
N THR A 43 -6.55 2.92 -0.17
CA THR A 43 -6.54 4.24 0.48
C THR A 43 -5.92 4.25 1.88
N LYS A 44 -5.63 3.07 2.47
CA LYS A 44 -5.06 2.94 3.82
C LYS A 44 -3.60 2.50 3.86
N VAL A 45 -2.98 2.21 2.71
CA VAL A 45 -1.53 2.20 2.66
C VAL A 45 -1.14 3.67 2.72
N SER A 46 -0.41 4.04 3.77
CA SER A 46 0.15 5.39 3.96
C SER A 46 1.18 5.65 2.85
N GLU A 47 0.71 5.78 1.62
CA GLU A 47 1.52 6.22 0.50
C GLU A 47 1.87 7.67 0.78
N TRP A 48 3.17 7.93 0.83
CA TRP A 48 3.69 9.28 0.99
C TRP A 48 3.10 10.15 -0.11
N SER A 49 2.63 11.35 0.23
CA SER A 49 2.05 12.25 -0.76
C SER A 49 3.06 12.53 -1.88
N ASP A 50 2.59 12.76 -3.10
CA ASP A 50 3.45 13.13 -4.23
C ASP A 50 4.37 14.31 -3.91
N ALA A 51 3.93 15.26 -3.09
CA ALA A 51 4.74 16.38 -2.62
C ALA A 51 6.03 15.94 -1.89
N ILE A 52 6.02 14.79 -1.22
CA ILE A 52 7.17 14.23 -0.52
C ILE A 52 7.99 13.36 -1.48
N LEU A 53 7.32 12.55 -2.31
CA LEU A 53 7.99 11.68 -3.29
C LEU A 53 8.74 12.46 -4.38
N SER A 54 8.26 13.66 -4.72
CA SER A 54 8.86 14.55 -5.73
C SER A 54 9.79 15.61 -5.14
N TYR A 55 10.04 15.60 -3.82
CA TYR A 55 10.91 16.58 -3.18
C TYR A 55 12.37 16.35 -3.60
N THR A 56 12.95 17.32 -4.30
CA THR A 56 14.34 17.27 -4.80
C THR A 56 15.34 18.03 -3.93
N GLY A 57 14.94 18.45 -2.73
CA GLY A 57 15.78 19.27 -1.85
C GLY A 57 15.45 20.77 -1.92
N THR A 58 16.09 21.55 -1.06
CA THR A 58 16.02 23.02 -1.06
C THR A 58 17.25 23.58 -1.79
N PRO A 59 17.09 24.43 -2.81
CA PRO A 59 18.19 24.87 -3.66
C PRO A 59 19.24 25.71 -2.92
N ASP A 60 18.85 26.37 -1.83
CA ASP A 60 19.74 27.20 -1.00
C ASP A 60 20.52 26.38 0.04
N PHE A 61 20.27 25.07 0.13
CA PHE A 61 20.98 24.19 1.06
C PHE A 61 22.16 23.54 0.35
N PRO A 62 23.38 23.57 0.93
CA PRO A 62 24.51 22.87 0.37
C PRO A 62 24.24 21.36 0.32
N ALA A 63 24.72 20.72 -0.73
CA ALA A 63 24.60 19.28 -0.91
C ALA A 63 25.20 18.55 0.31
N PHE A 64 24.58 17.44 0.71
CA PHE A 64 25.05 16.63 1.84
C PHE A 64 26.53 16.24 1.71
N GLU A 65 26.96 15.99 0.47
CA GLU A 65 28.33 15.63 0.09
C GLU A 65 29.37 16.69 0.48
N LEU A 66 28.97 17.95 0.68
CA LEU A 66 29.88 19.03 1.09
C LEU A 66 30.41 18.83 2.51
N TYR A 67 29.64 18.19 3.39
CA TYR A 67 30.03 17.92 4.79
C TYR A 67 30.66 16.54 4.98
N ARG A 68 30.88 15.79 3.89
CA ARG A 68 31.34 14.41 3.97
C ARG A 68 32.70 14.31 4.69
N GLU A 69 33.58 15.27 4.43
CA GLU A 69 34.91 15.34 5.05
C GLU A 69 34.83 15.62 6.55
N ASP A 70 33.84 16.42 6.99
CA ASP A 70 33.61 16.74 8.41
C ASP A 70 33.02 15.56 9.20
N LEU A 71 32.40 14.60 8.50
CA LEU A 71 31.83 13.38 9.06
C LEU A 71 32.79 12.20 9.02
N LEU A 72 33.98 12.36 8.44
CA LEU A 72 34.98 11.32 8.52
C LEU A 72 35.40 11.13 9.98
N PRO A 73 35.58 9.87 10.42
CA PRO A 73 36.20 9.63 11.70
C PRO A 73 37.57 10.33 11.73
N PRO A 74 38.01 10.84 12.89
CA PRO A 74 39.33 11.45 13.01
C PRO A 74 40.37 10.50 12.40
N PRO A 75 41.35 11.02 11.63
CA PRO A 75 42.38 10.17 11.07
C PRO A 75 43.00 9.38 12.21
N GLU A 76 43.09 8.05 12.03
CA GLU A 76 43.78 7.21 12.99
C GLU A 76 45.19 7.77 13.13
N MET A 77 45.49 8.30 14.31
CA MET A 77 46.82 8.78 14.61
C MET A 77 47.72 7.56 14.51
N GLU A 78 48.58 7.48 13.50
CA GLU A 78 49.62 6.45 13.43
C GLU A 78 50.42 6.58 14.72
N LEU A 79 50.16 5.67 15.66
CA LEU A 79 51.03 5.47 16.80
C LEU A 79 52.30 4.88 16.19
N PHE A 80 53.34 5.72 16.20
CA PHE A 80 54.77 5.47 15.89
C PHE A 80 55.25 5.83 14.50
#